data_AF-A0A8T1JTY0-F1
#
_entry.id   AF-A0A8T1JTY0-F1
#
_cell.length_a   1.000
_cell.length_b   1.000
_cell.length_c   1.000
_cell.angle_alpha   90.00
_cell.angle_beta   90.00
_cell.angle_gamma   90.00
#
_symmetry.space_group_name_H-M   'P 1'
#
loop_
_entity.id
_entity.type
_entity.pdbx_description
1 polymer ?
#
loop_
_entity_poly.entity_id
_entity_poly.type
_entity_poly.pdbx_seq_one_letter_code
_entity_poly.pdbx_strand_id
1 'polypeptide(L)'
;MSRLKPVSSKTLKADMQKVARNVGVLIEETGNFFGVMWDGWSHSSVHYVDIYGVFIVKGKRIVHMLAISPFEVGSQNAEVHIKMFKSVLVEYN
;
A
#
# COMPACT_ATOMS: atom_id res chain seq x y z
N MET A 1 -5.78 1.93 -28.19
CA MET A 1 -6.61 1.06 -27.32
C MET A 1 -5.72 0.03 -26.66
N SER A 2 -6.00 -0.32 -25.40
CA SER A 2 -5.26 -1.35 -24.65
C SER A 2 -5.28 -2.69 -25.38
N ARG A 3 -4.14 -3.42 -25.38
CA ARG A 3 -4.03 -4.78 -25.93
C ARG A 3 -4.49 -5.87 -24.94
N LEU A 4 -5.02 -5.48 -23.78
CA LEU A 4 -5.47 -6.41 -22.75
C LEU A 4 -6.84 -6.97 -23.12
N LYS A 5 -7.05 -8.26 -22.83
CA LYS A 5 -8.38 -8.87 -22.95
C LYS A 5 -9.33 -8.20 -21.94
N PRO A 6 -10.59 -7.91 -22.31
CA PRO A 6 -11.58 -7.43 -21.35
C PRO A 6 -11.72 -8.39 -20.17
N VAL A 7 -11.83 -7.85 -18.97
CA VAL A 7 -12.01 -8.60 -17.72
C VAL A 7 -13.24 -8.07 -16.99
N SER A 8 -13.98 -8.95 -16.32
CA SER A 8 -15.11 -8.53 -15.50
C SER A 8 -14.64 -7.83 -14.22
N SER A 9 -15.44 -6.90 -13.69
CA SER A 9 -15.15 -6.26 -12.40
C SER A 9 -15.03 -7.27 -11.26
N LYS A 10 -15.83 -8.35 -11.30
CA LYS A 10 -15.77 -9.46 -10.34
C LYS A 10 -14.43 -10.18 -10.38
N THR A 11 -13.95 -10.51 -11.58
CA THR A 11 -12.65 -11.16 -11.79
C THR A 11 -11.52 -10.25 -11.35
N LEU A 12 -11.54 -8.98 -11.78
CA LEU A 12 -10.52 -8.00 -11.39
C LEU A 12 -10.43 -7.85 -9.87
N LYS A 13 -11.57 -7.76 -9.17
CA LYS A 13 -11.60 -7.68 -7.71
C LYS A 13 -10.98 -8.91 -7.06
N ALA A 14 -11.32 -10.11 -7.54
CA ALA A 14 -10.76 -11.36 -7.00
C ALA A 14 -9.24 -11.43 -7.22
N ASP A 15 -8.77 -11.00 -8.39
CA ASP A 15 -7.34 -10.95 -8.70
C ASP A 15 -6.61 -9.94 -7.82
N MET A 16 -7.17 -8.75 -7.59
CA MET A 16 -6.61 -7.75 -6.66
C MET A 16 -6.51 -8.29 -5.23
N GLN A 17 -7.55 -8.97 -4.73
CA GLN A 17 -7.53 -9.62 -3.41
C GLN A 17 -6.46 -10.72 -3.32
N LYS A 18 -6.29 -11.49 -4.40
CA LYS A 18 -5.23 -12.51 -4.48
C LYS A 18 -3.84 -11.88 -4.46
N VAL A 19 -3.65 -10.77 -5.18
CA VAL A 19 -2.39 -10.01 -5.17
C VAL A 19 -2.08 -9.51 -3.76
N ALA A 20 -3.06 -8.92 -3.06
CA ALA A 20 -2.87 -8.43 -1.70
C ALA A 20 -2.40 -9.54 -0.75
N ARG A 21 -3.04 -10.71 -0.76
CA ARG A 21 -2.62 -11.86 0.05
C ARG A 21 -1.20 -12.33 -0.25
N ASN A 22 -0.84 -12.43 -1.53
CA ASN A 22 0.50 -12.84 -1.94
C ASN A 22 1.57 -11.84 -1.49
N VAL A 23 1.24 -10.54 -1.51
CA VAL A 23 2.12 -9.48 -0.97
C VAL A 23 2.24 -9.61 0.55
N GLY A 24 1.16 -9.96 1.24
CA GLY A 24 1.15 -10.26 2.67
C GLY A 24 2.16 -11.30 3.10
N VAL A 25 2.14 -12.47 2.44
CA VAL A 25 3.10 -13.55 2.69
C VAL A 25 4.55 -13.06 2.53
N LEU A 26 4.83 -12.24 1.51
CA LEU A 26 6.16 -11.68 1.30
C LEU A 26 6.58 -10.74 2.45
N ILE A 27 5.64 -9.95 2.99
CA ILE A 27 5.90 -9.06 4.12
C ILE A 27 6.21 -9.89 5.37
N GLU A 28 5.46 -10.96 5.65
CA GLU A 28 5.75 -11.85 6.78
C GLU A 28 7.14 -12.50 6.70
N GLU A 29 7.56 -12.89 5.49
CA GLU A 29 8.87 -13.49 5.23
C GLU A 29 10.06 -12.51 5.41
N THR A 30 9.82 -11.19 5.41
CA THR A 30 10.90 -10.18 5.50
C THR A 30 11.52 -10.01 6.90
N GLY A 31 11.00 -10.68 7.93
CA GLY A 31 11.62 -10.80 9.24
C GLY A 31 11.69 -9.50 10.06
N ASN A 32 12.60 -9.44 11.04
CA ASN A 32 12.64 -8.39 12.08
C ASN A 32 13.02 -6.98 11.61
N PHE A 33 13.38 -6.78 10.34
CA PHE A 33 13.80 -5.49 9.79
C PHE A 33 12.75 -4.91 8.87
N PHE A 34 11.52 -4.77 9.36
CA PHE A 34 10.41 -4.14 8.63
C PHE A 34 10.11 -2.77 9.24
N GLY A 35 10.14 -1.74 8.41
CA GLY A 35 9.69 -0.39 8.72
C GLY A 35 8.64 0.06 7.72
N VAL A 36 7.85 1.05 8.10
CA VAL A 36 6.88 1.68 7.20
C VAL A 36 7.28 3.13 6.98
N MET A 37 7.33 3.56 5.72
CA MET A 37 7.64 4.92 5.32
C MET A 37 6.41 5.59 4.73
N TRP A 38 6.24 6.86 5.07
CA TRP A 38 5.16 7.73 4.60
C TRP A 38 5.73 8.70 3.56
N ASP A 39 5.05 8.86 2.44
CA ASP A 39 5.32 9.96 1.52
C ASP A 39 4.00 10.66 1.18
N GLY A 40 3.96 11.97 1.37
CA GLY A 40 2.76 12.78 1.22
C GLY A 40 3.02 13.96 0.30
N TRP A 41 2.21 14.10 -0.75
CA TRP A 41 2.27 15.24 -1.65
C TRP A 41 0.87 15.76 -1.97
N SER A 42 0.80 17.00 -2.44
CA SER A 42 -0.48 17.57 -2.88
C SER A 42 -0.41 17.91 -4.36
N HIS A 43 -1.48 17.59 -5.08
CA HIS A 43 -1.68 18.02 -6.47
C HIS A 43 -3.07 18.63 -6.60
N SER A 44 -3.10 19.92 -6.96
CA SER A 44 -4.32 20.74 -6.94
C SER A 44 -4.99 20.71 -5.56
N SER A 45 -6.27 20.35 -5.48
CA SER A 45 -7.05 20.30 -4.23
C SER A 45 -7.01 18.96 -3.51
N VAL A 46 -6.14 18.03 -3.95
CA VAL A 46 -6.07 16.67 -3.39
C VAL A 46 -4.71 16.45 -2.76
N HIS A 47 -4.71 16.05 -1.49
CA HIS A 47 -3.54 15.50 -0.83
C HIS A 47 -3.49 14.00 -1.10
N TYR A 48 -2.33 13.47 -1.44
CA TYR A 48 -2.09 12.06 -1.67
C TYR A 48 -1.10 11.56 -0.65
N VAL A 49 -1.31 10.31 -0.26
CA VAL A 49 -0.43 9.60 0.65
C VAL A 49 -0.06 8.26 0.05
N ASP A 50 1.24 8.04 0.01
CA ASP A 50 1.85 6.74 -0.22
C ASP A 50 2.34 6.14 1.10
N ILE A 51 2.16 4.82 1.20
CA ILE A 51 2.65 4.00 2.29
C ILE A 51 3.58 2.97 1.67
N TYR A 52 4.83 2.96 2.13
CA TYR A 52 5.86 2.02 1.68
C TYR A 52 6.26 1.07 2.81
N GLY A 53 6.39 -0.21 2.48
CA GLY A 53 7.11 -1.17 3.31
C GLY A 53 8.60 -1.09 2.98
N VAL A 54 9.44 -0.92 4.00
CA VAL A 54 10.90 -0.83 3.88
C VAL A 54 11.52 -1.97 4.66
N PHE A 55 12.34 -2.79 4.01
CA PHE A 55 12.96 -3.94 4.65
C PHE A 55 14.36 -4.25 4.12
N ILE A 56 15.13 -5.04 4.87
CA ILE A 56 16.50 -5.43 4.50
C ILE A 56 16.53 -6.90 4.07
N VAL A 57 16.91 -7.16 2.82
CA VAL A 57 17.16 -8.52 2.31
C VAL A 57 18.62 -8.65 1.94
N LYS A 58 19.34 -9.58 2.58
CA LYS A 58 20.77 -9.83 2.32
C LYS A 58 21.62 -8.54 2.35
N GLY A 59 21.37 -7.69 3.35
CA GLY A 59 22.08 -6.42 3.54
C GLY A 59 21.68 -5.29 2.57
N LYS A 60 20.71 -5.51 1.68
CA LYS A 60 20.19 -4.48 0.76
C LYS A 60 18.83 -3.98 1.23
N ARG A 61 18.65 -2.65 1.20
CA ARG A 61 17.35 -2.02 1.43
C ARG A 61 16.45 -2.24 0.23
N ILE A 62 15.27 -2.79 0.50
CA ILE A 62 14.18 -2.97 -0.43
C ILE A 62 13.03 -2.06 0.01
N VAL A 63 12.38 -1.42 -0.96
CA VAL A 63 11.26 -0.50 -0.72
C VAL A 63 10.12 -0.92 -1.65
N HIS A 64 8.96 -1.23 -1.10
CA HIS A 64 7.76 -1.58 -1.86
C HIS A 64 6.62 -0.64 -1.51
N MET A 65 5.96 -0.09 -2.51
CA MET A 65 4.73 0.67 -2.31
C MET A 65 3.61 -0.30 -1.93
N LEU A 66 3.02 -0.07 -0.76
CA LEU A 66 1.88 -0.84 -0.25
C LEU A 66 0.60 -0.17 -0.75
N ALA A 67 0.38 1.09 -0.40
CA ALA A 67 -0.81 1.81 -0.81
C ALA A 67 -0.46 3.20 -1.34
N ILE A 68 -1.30 3.67 -2.27
CA ILE A 68 -1.44 5.06 -2.68
C ILE A 68 -2.91 5.42 -2.53
N SER A 69 -3.22 6.52 -1.86
CA SER A 69 -4.60 6.95 -1.69
C SER A 69 -4.70 8.48 -1.64
N PRO A 70 -5.74 9.07 -2.27
CA PRO A 70 -6.10 10.43 -1.92
C PRO A 70 -6.46 10.48 -0.44
N PHE A 71 -5.79 11.33 0.31
CA PHE A 71 -6.07 11.58 1.71
C PHE A 71 -7.35 12.42 1.81
N GLU A 72 -8.31 11.97 2.62
CA GLU A 72 -9.59 12.66 2.78
C GLU A 72 -9.38 14.13 3.16
N VAL A 73 -10.22 15.01 2.61
CA VAL A 73 -10.25 16.43 2.95
C VAL A 73 -10.79 16.55 4.39
N GLY A 74 -9.91 16.83 5.35
CA GLY A 74 -10.25 16.86 6.76
C GLY A 74 -9.03 16.96 7.67
N SER A 75 -9.10 16.36 8.86
CA SER A 75 -7.99 16.37 9.82
C SER A 75 -6.83 15.51 9.31
N GLN A 76 -5.66 16.13 9.11
CA GLN A 76 -4.38 15.45 8.83
C GLN A 76 -3.55 15.31 10.10
N ASN A 77 -4.19 14.96 11.22
CA ASN A 77 -3.51 14.75 12.48
C ASN A 77 -2.90 13.33 12.56
N ALA A 78 -2.00 13.14 13.51
CA ALA A 78 -1.28 11.89 13.69
C ALA A 78 -2.21 10.68 13.83
N GLU A 79 -3.37 10.83 14.46
CA GLU A 79 -4.34 9.76 14.66
C GLU A 79 -4.94 9.26 13.35
N VAL A 80 -5.26 10.16 12.41
CA VAL A 80 -5.75 9.79 11.08
C VAL A 80 -4.65 9.06 10.29
N HIS A 81 -3.41 9.52 10.38
CA HIS A 81 -2.27 8.83 9.76
C HIS A 81 -2.08 7.40 10.34
N ILE A 82 -2.10 7.25 11.66
CA ILE A 82 -1.99 5.93 12.33
C ILE A 82 -3.13 5.01 11.90
N LYS A 83 -4.36 5.52 11.84
CA LYS A 83 -5.52 4.75 11.38
C LYS A 83 -5.33 4.26 9.94
N MET A 84 -4.85 5.13 9.06
CA MET A 84 -4.59 4.77 7.66
C MET A 84 -3.53 3.67 7.54
N PHE A 85 -2.42 3.76 8.28
CA PHE A 85 -1.42 2.69 8.32
C PHE A 85 -2.01 1.35 8.74
N LYS A 86 -2.79 1.34 9.81
CA LYS A 86 -3.42 0.11 10.31
C LYS A 86 -4.38 -0.48 9.27
N SER A 87 -5.22 0.35 8.65
CA SER A 87 -6.15 -0.10 7.62
C SER A 87 -5.41 -0.72 6.43
N VAL A 88 -4.34 -0.07 5.94
CA VAL A 88 -3.55 -0.59 4.81
C VAL A 88 -2.87 -1.90 5.16
N LEU A 89 -2.28 -2.01 6.35
CA LEU A 89 -1.59 -3.24 6.75
C LEU A 89 -2.55 -4.43 6.93
N VAL A 90 -3.80 -4.20 7.35
CA VAL A 90 -4.82 -5.26 7.48
C VAL A 90 -5.21 -5.87 6.13
N GLU A 91 -5.12 -5.13 5.02
CA GLU A 91 -5.43 -5.65 3.68
C GLU A 91 -4.44 -6.74 3.21
N TYR A 92 -3.29 -6.86 3.86
CA TYR A 92 -2.25 -7.84 3.55
C TYR A 92 -2.25 -9.05 4.51
N ASN A 93 -3.18 -9.14 5.46
CA ASN A 93 -3.33 -10.30 6.36
C ASN A 93 -4.28 -11.37 5.79
#